data_AF-A0A014N6S2-F1
#
_entry.id   AF-A0A014N6S2-F1
#
_cell.length_a   1.000
_cell.length_b   1.000
_cell.length_c   1.000
_cell.angle_alpha   90.00
_cell.angle_beta   90.00
_cell.angle_gamma   90.00
#
_symmetry.space_group_name_H-M   'P 1'
#
loop_
_entity.id
_entity.type
_entity.pdbx_description
1 polymer ?
#
loop_
_entity_poly.entity_id
_entity_poly.type
_entity_poly.pdbx_seq_one_letter_code
_entity_poly.pdbx_strand_id
1 'polypeptide(L)'
;MAGITAPQRTRKSRKPTGKPNPPIVLLTGPEKTGKSYEAAKGSGSDLIGRTYWIEIGGTEGTADYYGRVPGADYEIVEHEGSYQDILDAIRWVNAQPRIDGKPNLLVIDSMTSLWDMLSDEIALFARNRAIRKAQRNRSRVPTLDDPVVVDSDLWNRAKDRWGAVLWMLRRHHGPCLLIARQEIVTAFENDKPTRNTTRKVKAEKNLPAAVDAVVELHSLGEAWLTGVRTLHMKIQPGETQRFPDFSVDSLLRRLGLQDAAETRSVSELRPDADLQEHGQETSQAEPRPATARQAPALTGAQAAGLIRDALMHPTEPETALRELRVEYGRRTLKAVHTDTGWGRMSADALITKSLDHLKEKADEAAGEHGDQPGEHSEPVGQAHDQQETTAADEPASLEEGTPPSDPAEEPPVPEQPEQPEEISEAEEPQDLPRPRPAQVNKANKVLAVLLTEAEIQARILGMTMQEHLEAVSGPDEGTPPPMTKLRKHVIDHRPAVIGLLEERGEREIANAYRLAGKPELKIARIFATLYTDLATVG
;
A
#
# COMPACT_ATOMS: atom_id res chain seq x y z
N MET A 1 23.99 -37.01 4.99
CA MET A 1 23.20 -35.96 4.28
C MET A 1 21.76 -36.38 3.97
N ALA A 2 21.20 -37.45 4.58
CA ALA A 2 19.84 -37.94 4.27
C ALA A 2 18.72 -37.35 5.16
N GLY A 3 19.04 -36.39 6.04
CA GLY A 3 18.09 -35.81 7.02
C GLY A 3 17.52 -34.44 6.67
N ILE A 4 18.00 -33.80 5.59
CA ILE A 4 17.61 -32.42 5.24
C ILE A 4 16.50 -32.40 4.16
N THR A 5 16.35 -33.47 3.38
CA THR A 5 15.41 -33.53 2.24
C THR A 5 14.07 -34.20 2.55
N ALA A 6 13.96 -34.97 3.63
CA ALA A 6 12.68 -35.57 4.02
C ALA A 6 11.82 -34.57 4.81
N PRO A 7 10.52 -34.42 4.51
CA PRO A 7 9.66 -33.48 5.22
C PRO A 7 9.55 -33.87 6.70
N GLN A 8 9.82 -32.91 7.58
CA GLN A 8 9.80 -33.09 9.04
C GLN A 8 8.38 -33.27 9.61
N ARG A 9 7.34 -32.97 8.82
CA ARG A 9 5.92 -33.09 9.22
C ARG A 9 5.23 -34.15 8.36
N THR A 10 4.41 -34.99 8.99
CA THR A 10 3.56 -35.96 8.26
C THR A 10 2.66 -35.23 7.28
N ARG A 11 2.66 -35.68 6.02
CA ARG A 11 1.79 -35.13 4.96
C ARG A 11 0.72 -36.13 4.58
N LYS A 12 -0.49 -35.63 4.31
CA LYS A 12 -1.58 -36.39 3.70
C LYS A 12 -1.82 -35.83 2.31
N SER A 13 -2.02 -36.71 1.33
CA SER A 13 -2.50 -36.34 0.00
C SER A 13 -3.95 -36.78 -0.17
N ARG A 14 -4.67 -36.14 -1.08
CA ARG A 14 -6.00 -36.56 -1.53
C ARG A 14 -6.06 -36.54 -3.05
N LYS A 15 -6.92 -37.37 -3.65
CA LYS A 15 -7.19 -37.28 -5.08
C LYS A 15 -7.99 -35.99 -5.40
N PRO A 16 -7.78 -35.38 -6.58
CA PRO A 16 -8.65 -34.29 -7.06
C PRO A 16 -10.10 -34.77 -7.18
N THR A 17 -11.05 -33.89 -6.86
CA THR A 17 -12.50 -34.21 -6.93
C THR A 17 -13.08 -34.01 -8.33
N GLY A 18 -12.40 -33.24 -9.19
CA GLY A 18 -12.88 -32.88 -10.53
C GLY A 18 -14.05 -31.87 -10.55
N LYS A 19 -14.60 -31.50 -9.37
CA LYS A 19 -15.68 -30.52 -9.25
C LYS A 19 -15.14 -29.08 -9.35
N PRO A 20 -15.84 -28.15 -10.04
CA PRO A 20 -15.45 -26.75 -10.08
C PRO A 20 -15.61 -26.11 -8.69
N ASN A 21 -14.87 -25.04 -8.42
CA ASN A 21 -15.12 -24.20 -7.27
C ASN A 21 -16.32 -23.27 -7.57
N PRO A 22 -17.10 -22.85 -6.55
CA PRO A 22 -18.07 -21.78 -6.72
C PRO A 22 -17.36 -20.53 -7.30
N PRO A 23 -17.78 -19.97 -8.44
CA PRO A 23 -16.97 -19.01 -9.19
C PRO A 23 -16.98 -17.60 -8.58
N ILE A 24 -15.86 -16.89 -8.70
CA ILE A 24 -15.82 -15.43 -8.54
C ILE A 24 -15.84 -14.83 -9.94
N VAL A 25 -16.86 -14.03 -10.26
CA VAL A 25 -17.05 -13.42 -11.57
C VAL A 25 -16.87 -11.92 -11.46
N LEU A 26 -16.08 -11.34 -12.35
CA LEU A 26 -15.99 -9.90 -12.56
C LEU A 26 -16.92 -9.48 -13.70
N LEU A 27 -17.93 -8.68 -13.40
CA LEU A 27 -18.75 -7.95 -14.37
C LEU A 27 -18.17 -6.55 -14.55
N THR A 28 -17.65 -6.25 -15.73
CA THR A 28 -16.99 -4.99 -16.00
C THR A 28 -17.47 -4.34 -17.29
N GLY A 29 -17.29 -3.03 -17.43
CA GLY A 29 -17.75 -2.28 -18.59
C GLY A 29 -17.87 -0.79 -18.29
N PRO A 30 -18.03 0.05 -19.33
CA PRO A 30 -18.35 1.47 -19.18
C PRO A 30 -19.59 1.71 -18.30
N GLU A 31 -19.82 2.95 -17.91
CA GLU A 31 -21.05 3.30 -17.19
C GLU A 31 -22.30 3.02 -18.05
N LYS A 32 -23.42 2.70 -17.38
CA LYS A 32 -24.74 2.49 -18.01
C LYS A 32 -24.82 1.31 -19.00
N THR A 33 -23.97 0.30 -18.86
CA THR A 33 -24.00 -0.92 -19.70
C THR A 33 -24.82 -2.08 -19.11
N GLY A 34 -25.50 -1.87 -17.97
CA GLY A 34 -26.41 -2.88 -17.38
C GLY A 34 -25.78 -3.86 -16.40
N LYS A 35 -24.57 -3.59 -15.88
CA LYS A 35 -23.87 -4.47 -14.92
C LYS A 35 -24.73 -4.81 -13.68
N SER A 36 -25.20 -3.80 -12.96
CA SER A 36 -26.03 -3.98 -11.76
C SER A 36 -27.41 -4.57 -12.09
N TYR A 37 -27.99 -4.23 -13.26
CA TYR A 37 -29.23 -4.85 -13.73
C TYR A 37 -29.08 -6.37 -13.93
N GLU A 38 -27.99 -6.83 -14.56
CA GLU A 38 -27.73 -8.26 -14.75
C GLU A 38 -27.41 -8.99 -13.44
N ALA A 39 -26.73 -8.33 -12.50
CA ALA A 39 -26.54 -8.88 -11.15
C ALA A 39 -27.87 -9.03 -10.39
N ALA A 40 -28.74 -8.02 -10.45
CA ALA A 40 -30.07 -8.05 -9.84
C ALA A 40 -30.94 -9.15 -10.47
N LYS A 41 -30.96 -9.26 -11.80
CA LYS A 41 -31.67 -10.34 -12.50
C LYS A 41 -31.11 -11.73 -12.15
N GLY A 42 -29.79 -11.84 -11.96
CA GLY A 42 -29.11 -13.09 -11.58
C GLY A 42 -29.40 -13.55 -10.16
N SER A 43 -29.83 -12.64 -9.27
CA SER A 43 -30.05 -12.94 -7.86
C SER A 43 -31.16 -13.96 -7.60
N GLY A 44 -32.21 -13.99 -8.43
CA GLY A 44 -33.29 -14.98 -8.35
C GLY A 44 -33.05 -16.26 -9.14
N SER A 45 -31.80 -16.59 -9.45
CA SER A 45 -31.44 -17.88 -10.05
C SER A 45 -31.84 -19.04 -9.15
N ASP A 46 -32.43 -20.09 -9.72
CA ASP A 46 -32.79 -21.31 -8.98
C ASP A 46 -31.57 -22.09 -8.45
N LEU A 47 -30.35 -21.75 -8.86
CA LEU A 47 -29.10 -22.29 -8.34
C LEU A 47 -28.67 -21.67 -7.01
N ILE A 48 -29.29 -20.55 -6.62
CA ILE A 48 -28.91 -19.74 -5.46
C ILE A 48 -29.94 -19.93 -4.34
N GLY A 49 -29.46 -19.96 -3.11
CA GLY A 49 -30.31 -19.98 -1.91
C GLY A 49 -30.77 -18.58 -1.52
N ARG A 50 -29.82 -17.72 -1.15
CA ARG A 50 -30.02 -16.28 -0.94
C ARG A 50 -28.95 -15.46 -1.65
N THR A 51 -29.30 -14.28 -2.13
CA THR A 51 -28.32 -13.30 -2.61
C THR A 51 -28.14 -12.18 -1.58
N TYR A 52 -26.90 -11.87 -1.23
CA TYR A 52 -26.53 -10.74 -0.39
C TYR A 52 -25.81 -9.69 -1.23
N TRP A 53 -26.26 -8.45 -1.14
CA TRP A 53 -25.75 -7.32 -1.92
C TRP A 53 -25.07 -6.30 -1.01
N ILE A 54 -23.80 -6.00 -1.29
CA ILE A 54 -23.03 -4.97 -0.59
C ILE A 54 -22.79 -3.82 -1.57
N GLU A 55 -23.51 -2.71 -1.40
CA GLU A 55 -23.41 -1.52 -2.25
C GLU A 55 -22.35 -0.55 -1.71
N ILE A 56 -21.14 -0.60 -2.26
CA ILE A 56 -20.00 0.25 -1.91
C ILE A 56 -19.93 1.42 -2.88
N GLY A 57 -20.27 2.61 -2.39
CA GLY A 57 -20.08 3.90 -3.06
C GLY A 57 -20.92 4.11 -4.34
N GLY A 58 -21.35 5.35 -4.56
CA GLY A 58 -22.37 5.70 -5.56
C GLY A 58 -23.59 6.33 -4.86
N THR A 59 -24.64 6.66 -5.62
CA THR A 59 -25.94 7.01 -5.02
C THR A 59 -26.52 5.76 -4.37
N GLU A 60 -26.26 5.60 -3.06
CA GLU A 60 -26.92 4.63 -2.19
C GLU A 60 -28.41 4.57 -2.52
N GLY A 61 -28.92 3.35 -2.77
CA GLY A 61 -30.31 3.14 -3.20
C GLY A 61 -30.47 2.74 -4.66
N THR A 62 -29.36 2.58 -5.41
CA THR A 62 -29.42 1.95 -6.72
C THR A 62 -29.75 0.46 -6.57
N ALA A 63 -29.18 -0.21 -5.56
CA ALA A 63 -29.56 -1.57 -5.21
C ALA A 63 -31.03 -1.64 -4.79
N ASP A 64 -31.57 -0.70 -4.00
CA ASP A 64 -33.01 -0.70 -3.67
C ASP A 64 -33.89 -0.59 -4.92
N TYR A 65 -33.55 0.31 -5.84
CA TYR A 65 -34.31 0.50 -7.06
C TYR A 65 -34.33 -0.76 -7.95
N TYR A 66 -33.19 -1.45 -8.04
CA TYR A 66 -33.10 -2.69 -8.81
C TYR A 66 -33.84 -3.87 -8.18
N GLY A 67 -34.38 -3.74 -6.97
CA GLY A 67 -35.31 -4.73 -6.41
C GLY A 67 -36.59 -4.87 -7.25
N ARG A 68 -36.87 -3.90 -8.12
CA ARG A 68 -37.98 -3.94 -9.10
C ARG A 68 -37.67 -4.76 -10.35
N VAL A 69 -36.43 -5.20 -10.56
CA VAL A 69 -36.09 -6.04 -11.71
C VAL A 69 -36.88 -7.34 -11.62
N PRO A 70 -37.59 -7.76 -12.68
CA PRO A 70 -38.37 -9.00 -12.64
C PRO A 70 -37.51 -10.21 -12.26
N GLY A 71 -37.89 -10.88 -11.18
CA GLY A 71 -37.16 -12.05 -10.66
C GLY A 71 -35.95 -11.71 -9.79
N ALA A 72 -35.73 -10.45 -9.40
CA ALA A 72 -34.74 -10.13 -8.39
C ALA A 72 -35.16 -10.68 -7.01
N ASP A 73 -34.21 -11.33 -6.32
CA ASP A 73 -34.34 -11.86 -4.95
C ASP A 73 -32.99 -11.70 -4.25
N TYR A 74 -32.79 -10.56 -3.59
CA TYR A 74 -31.61 -10.27 -2.80
C TYR A 74 -31.94 -9.44 -1.56
N GLU A 75 -31.05 -9.54 -0.58
CA GLU A 75 -31.03 -8.71 0.62
C GLU A 75 -29.83 -7.75 0.55
N ILE A 76 -30.06 -6.48 0.86
CA ILE A 76 -28.99 -5.49 0.95
C ILE A 76 -28.36 -5.61 2.35
N VAL A 77 -27.05 -5.75 2.39
CA VAL A 77 -26.28 -5.76 3.65
C VAL A 77 -25.80 -4.35 3.90
N GLU A 78 -26.38 -3.73 4.92
CA GLU A 78 -26.05 -2.37 5.32
C GLU A 78 -24.61 -2.26 5.83
N HIS A 79 -24.01 -1.09 5.60
CA HIS A 79 -22.73 -0.71 6.16
C HIS A 79 -22.62 0.82 6.25
N GLU A 80 -21.74 1.31 7.12
CA GLU A 80 -21.49 2.74 7.32
C GLU A 80 -20.41 3.29 6.35
N GLY A 81 -19.98 2.49 5.37
CA GLY A 81 -19.03 2.90 4.34
C GLY A 81 -17.57 2.93 4.79
N SER A 82 -17.29 2.60 6.05
CA SER A 82 -15.90 2.39 6.49
C SER A 82 -15.35 1.07 5.96
N TYR A 83 -14.06 1.01 5.64
CA TYR A 83 -13.41 -0.23 5.18
C TYR A 83 -13.63 -1.40 6.15
N GLN A 84 -13.53 -1.15 7.46
CA GLN A 84 -13.62 -2.21 8.45
C GLN A 84 -15.02 -2.80 8.48
N ASP A 85 -16.04 -1.94 8.40
CA ASP A 85 -17.43 -2.35 8.39
C ASP A 85 -17.81 -3.08 7.10
N ILE A 86 -17.31 -2.62 5.94
CA ILE A 86 -17.45 -3.35 4.67
C ILE A 86 -16.81 -4.76 4.76
N LEU A 87 -15.63 -4.86 5.38
CA LEU A 87 -14.97 -6.16 5.56
C LEU A 87 -15.76 -7.07 6.51
N ASP A 88 -16.36 -6.50 7.56
CA ASP A 88 -17.19 -7.22 8.51
C ASP A 88 -18.55 -7.62 7.90
N ALA A 89 -19.11 -6.83 6.99
CA ALA A 89 -20.26 -7.22 6.16
C ALA A 89 -19.96 -8.46 5.30
N ILE A 90 -18.78 -8.50 4.64
CA ILE A 90 -18.36 -9.69 3.88
C ILE A 90 -18.18 -10.90 4.81
N ARG A 91 -17.60 -10.71 6.00
CA ARG A 91 -17.45 -11.78 7.00
C ARG A 91 -18.80 -12.31 7.46
N TRP A 92 -19.76 -11.41 7.68
CA TRP A 92 -21.12 -11.76 8.06
C TRP A 92 -21.80 -12.58 6.96
N VAL A 93 -21.68 -12.19 5.69
CA VAL A 93 -22.22 -12.96 4.55
C VAL A 93 -21.58 -14.36 4.48
N ASN A 94 -20.27 -14.46 4.65
CA ASN A 94 -19.57 -15.74 4.64
C ASN A 94 -19.99 -16.68 5.78
N ALA A 95 -20.51 -16.14 6.88
CA ALA A 95 -21.02 -16.91 8.01
C ALA A 95 -22.46 -17.39 7.79
N GLN A 96 -23.17 -16.87 6.78
CA GLN A 96 -24.57 -17.24 6.55
C GLN A 96 -24.70 -18.68 6.08
N PRO A 97 -25.65 -19.44 6.65
CA PRO A 97 -25.89 -20.81 6.24
C PRO A 97 -26.47 -20.85 4.82
N ARG A 98 -26.27 -21.97 4.14
CA ARG A 98 -26.96 -22.28 2.89
C ARG A 98 -28.46 -22.40 3.12
N ILE A 99 -29.26 -21.95 2.16
CA ILE A 99 -30.71 -22.12 2.15
C ILE A 99 -31.06 -23.26 1.19
N ASP A 100 -31.86 -24.23 1.65
CA ASP A 100 -32.29 -25.40 0.87
C ASP A 100 -31.13 -26.18 0.21
N GLY A 101 -29.97 -26.21 0.87
CA GLY A 101 -28.75 -26.85 0.35
C GLY A 101 -28.03 -26.08 -0.77
N LYS A 102 -28.59 -24.96 -1.24
CA LYS A 102 -28.04 -24.12 -2.30
C LYS A 102 -27.03 -23.09 -1.76
N PRO A 103 -25.99 -22.75 -2.53
CA PRO A 103 -25.05 -21.70 -2.15
C PRO A 103 -25.71 -20.31 -2.10
N ASN A 104 -25.22 -19.45 -1.24
CA ASN A 104 -25.59 -18.04 -1.25
C ASN A 104 -24.73 -17.27 -2.27
N LEU A 105 -25.31 -16.32 -2.99
CA LEU A 105 -24.60 -15.42 -3.89
C LEU A 105 -24.18 -14.15 -3.13
N LEU A 106 -22.94 -13.71 -3.31
CA LEU A 106 -22.46 -12.42 -2.81
C LEU A 106 -22.25 -11.46 -3.98
N VAL A 107 -22.87 -10.28 -3.95
CA VAL A 107 -22.67 -9.19 -4.91
C VAL A 107 -21.92 -8.04 -4.24
N ILE A 108 -20.84 -7.57 -4.85
CA ILE A 108 -20.11 -6.35 -4.44
C ILE A 108 -20.27 -5.30 -5.54
N ASP A 109 -21.01 -4.23 -5.27
CA ASP A 109 -21.27 -3.12 -6.17
C ASP A 109 -20.83 -1.78 -5.56
N SER A 110 -19.59 -1.29 -5.73
CA SER A 110 -18.62 -1.76 -6.72
C SER A 110 -17.21 -1.90 -6.18
N MET A 111 -16.44 -2.81 -6.79
CA MET A 111 -15.00 -2.95 -6.55
C MET A 111 -14.22 -1.69 -6.95
N THR A 112 -14.76 -0.90 -7.88
CA THR A 112 -14.20 0.40 -8.28
C THR A 112 -14.24 1.38 -7.12
N SER A 113 -15.41 1.61 -6.54
CA SER A 113 -15.57 2.52 -5.40
C SER A 113 -14.74 2.07 -4.19
N LEU A 114 -14.62 0.75 -3.96
CA LEU A 114 -13.75 0.21 -2.91
C LEU A 114 -12.27 0.55 -3.16
N TRP A 115 -11.81 0.46 -4.41
CA TRP A 115 -10.43 0.80 -4.76
C TRP A 115 -10.17 2.31 -4.66
N ASP A 116 -11.13 3.13 -5.10
CA ASP A 116 -11.07 4.59 -4.98
C ASP A 116 -11.00 4.99 -3.49
N MET A 117 -11.84 4.41 -2.62
CA MET A 117 -11.79 4.61 -1.17
C MET A 117 -10.41 4.32 -0.56
N LEU A 118 -9.79 3.19 -0.94
CA LEU A 118 -8.45 2.84 -0.46
C LEU A 118 -7.37 3.81 -0.96
N SER A 119 -7.52 4.30 -2.20
CA SER A 119 -6.60 5.27 -2.81
C SER A 119 -6.73 6.66 -2.16
N ASP A 120 -7.95 7.09 -1.87
CA ASP A 120 -8.22 8.34 -1.16
C ASP A 120 -7.73 8.30 0.29
N GLU A 121 -7.92 7.17 0.97
CA GLU A 121 -7.42 6.97 2.33
C GLU A 121 -5.89 7.16 2.41
N ILE A 122 -5.13 6.58 1.48
CA ILE A 122 -3.66 6.73 1.48
C ILE A 122 -3.23 8.16 1.11
N ALA A 123 -3.95 8.84 0.23
CA ALA A 123 -3.70 10.24 -0.09
C ALA A 123 -3.92 11.14 1.15
N LEU A 124 -4.99 10.88 1.91
CA LEU A 124 -5.26 11.56 3.19
C LEU A 124 -4.16 11.28 4.22
N PHE A 125 -3.69 10.04 4.35
CA PHE A 125 -2.58 9.72 5.24
C PHE A 125 -1.27 10.41 4.84
N ALA A 126 -0.95 10.44 3.54
CA ALA A 126 0.23 11.12 3.03
C ALA A 126 0.17 12.63 3.33
N ARG A 127 -0.98 13.27 3.09
CA ARG A 127 -1.21 14.69 3.40
C ARG A 127 -1.05 14.97 4.90
N ASN A 128 -1.64 14.14 5.75
CA ASN A 128 -1.48 14.24 7.20
C ASN A 128 -0.01 14.08 7.65
N ARG A 129 0.74 13.17 7.03
CA ARG A 129 2.18 13.00 7.27
C ARG A 129 2.96 14.26 6.87
N ALA A 130 2.63 14.86 5.73
CA ALA A 130 3.25 16.10 5.25
C ALA A 130 2.95 17.30 6.17
N ILE A 131 1.70 17.48 6.62
CA ILE A 131 1.30 18.53 7.57
C ILE A 131 2.09 18.40 8.88
N ARG A 132 2.15 17.21 9.48
CA ARG A 132 2.91 16.97 10.72
C ARG A 132 4.41 17.19 10.54
N LYS A 133 4.96 16.88 9.36
CA LYS A 133 6.38 17.15 9.05
C LYS A 133 6.62 18.65 8.94
N ALA A 134 5.73 19.39 8.27
CA ALA A 134 5.84 20.84 8.14
C ALA A 134 5.76 21.55 9.49
N GLN A 135 4.81 21.16 10.35
CA GLN A 135 4.68 21.69 11.70
C GLN A 135 5.94 21.44 12.55
N ARG A 136 6.48 20.21 12.53
CA ARG A 136 7.72 19.87 13.25
C ARG A 136 8.93 20.65 12.76
N ASN A 137 9.03 20.85 11.44
CA ASN A 137 10.15 21.56 10.83
C ASN A 137 9.93 23.08 10.77
N ARG A 138 8.81 23.60 11.32
CA ARG A 138 8.39 25.01 11.21
C ARG A 138 8.41 25.54 9.78
N SER A 139 8.05 24.70 8.82
CA SER A 139 7.97 25.04 7.39
C SER A 139 6.52 25.26 6.95
N ARG A 140 6.33 25.77 5.72
CA ARG A 140 5.00 25.97 5.11
C ARG A 140 4.20 24.66 5.15
N VAL A 141 2.97 24.74 5.66
CA VAL A 141 2.01 23.63 5.65
C VAL A 141 1.44 23.49 4.23
N PRO A 142 1.36 22.27 3.66
CA PRO A 142 0.75 22.07 2.35
C PRO A 142 -0.73 22.51 2.33
N THR A 143 -1.14 23.26 1.32
CA THR A 143 -2.54 23.61 1.02
C THR A 143 -3.26 22.45 0.35
N LEU A 144 -4.58 22.56 0.15
CA LEU A 144 -5.38 21.51 -0.51
C LEU A 144 -4.83 21.18 -1.90
N ASP A 145 -4.40 22.20 -2.64
CA ASP A 145 -3.91 22.07 -4.02
C ASP A 145 -2.44 21.69 -4.12
N ASP A 146 -1.68 21.73 -3.01
CA ASP A 146 -0.28 21.35 -3.03
C ASP A 146 -0.16 19.83 -3.28
N PRO A 147 0.62 19.40 -4.28
CA PRO A 147 0.81 17.97 -4.56
C PRO A 147 1.57 17.32 -3.40
N VAL A 148 1.05 16.22 -2.89
CA VAL A 148 1.66 15.43 -1.83
C VAL A 148 2.12 14.10 -2.39
N VAL A 149 3.42 13.80 -2.21
CA VAL A 149 3.98 12.51 -2.59
C VAL A 149 3.46 11.43 -1.65
N VAL A 150 2.85 10.40 -2.22
CA VAL A 150 2.43 9.20 -1.49
C VAL A 150 3.59 8.22 -1.46
N ASP A 151 4.13 7.98 -0.27
CA ASP A 151 5.22 7.04 -0.05
C ASP A 151 4.78 5.60 -0.39
N SER A 152 5.73 4.77 -0.85
CA SER A 152 5.46 3.39 -1.27
C SER A 152 4.93 2.49 -0.13
N ASP A 153 5.16 2.83 1.14
CA ASP A 153 4.63 2.09 2.29
C ASP A 153 3.10 2.19 2.38
N LEU A 154 2.54 3.35 2.02
CA LEU A 154 1.09 3.56 2.03
C LEU A 154 0.41 2.77 0.91
N TRP A 155 1.01 2.70 -0.27
CA TRP A 155 0.51 1.86 -1.36
C TRP A 155 0.51 0.37 -1.00
N ASN A 156 1.55 -0.12 -0.32
CA ASN A 156 1.58 -1.50 0.17
C ASN A 156 0.44 -1.76 1.17
N ARG A 157 0.17 -0.81 2.08
CA ARG A 157 -0.98 -0.90 2.99
C ARG A 157 -2.32 -0.99 2.26
N ALA A 158 -2.54 -0.21 1.21
CA ALA A 158 -3.76 -0.29 0.39
C ALA A 158 -3.88 -1.67 -0.29
N LYS A 159 -2.78 -2.17 -0.86
CA LYS A 159 -2.72 -3.52 -1.45
C LYS A 159 -2.99 -4.63 -0.43
N ASP A 160 -2.47 -4.53 0.80
CA ASP A 160 -2.72 -5.51 1.86
C ASP A 160 -4.21 -5.55 2.22
N ARG A 161 -4.83 -4.37 2.35
CA ARG A 161 -6.27 -4.24 2.63
C ARG A 161 -7.14 -4.76 1.49
N TRP A 162 -6.76 -4.50 0.25
CA TRP A 162 -7.37 -5.09 -0.93
C TRP A 162 -7.24 -6.63 -0.92
N GLY A 163 -6.05 -7.12 -0.60
CA GLY A 163 -5.74 -8.54 -0.47
C GLY A 163 -6.62 -9.23 0.59
N ALA A 164 -6.89 -8.56 1.71
CA ALA A 164 -7.78 -9.07 2.75
C ALA A 164 -9.23 -9.21 2.25
N VAL A 165 -9.73 -8.26 1.45
CA VAL A 165 -11.07 -8.36 0.82
C VAL A 165 -11.11 -9.55 -0.14
N LEU A 166 -10.14 -9.66 -1.06
CA LEU A 166 -10.07 -10.81 -1.98
C LEU A 166 -9.94 -12.14 -1.24
N TRP A 167 -9.22 -12.16 -0.11
CA TRP A 167 -9.11 -13.34 0.73
C TRP A 167 -10.45 -13.74 1.34
N MET A 168 -11.24 -12.78 1.84
CA MET A 168 -12.59 -13.05 2.33
C MET A 168 -13.50 -13.58 1.23
N LEU A 169 -13.47 -13.00 0.02
CA LEU A 169 -14.27 -13.46 -1.13
C LEU A 169 -13.93 -14.91 -1.51
N ARG A 170 -12.65 -15.29 -1.46
CA ARG A 170 -12.22 -16.69 -1.70
C ARG A 170 -12.71 -17.67 -0.64
N ARG A 171 -13.12 -17.20 0.54
CA ARG A 171 -13.68 -18.05 1.60
C ARG A 171 -15.19 -18.19 1.50
N HIS A 172 -15.85 -17.42 0.64
CA HIS A 172 -17.28 -17.57 0.44
C HIS A 172 -17.61 -18.97 -0.11
N HIS A 173 -18.66 -19.59 0.41
CA HIS A 173 -19.07 -20.96 0.05
C HIS A 173 -20.06 -21.00 -1.13
N GLY A 174 -20.14 -19.90 -1.88
CA GLY A 174 -20.98 -19.72 -3.05
C GLY A 174 -20.34 -18.80 -4.09
N PRO A 175 -21.06 -18.49 -5.18
CA PRO A 175 -20.55 -17.58 -6.20
C PRO A 175 -20.41 -16.16 -5.65
N CYS A 176 -19.47 -15.40 -6.23
CA CYS A 176 -19.34 -13.96 -5.99
C CYS A 176 -19.46 -13.21 -7.32
N LEU A 177 -20.23 -12.13 -7.35
CA LEU A 177 -20.28 -11.19 -8.47
C LEU A 177 -19.63 -9.87 -8.03
N LEU A 178 -18.58 -9.50 -8.73
CA LEU A 178 -17.83 -8.28 -8.50
C LEU A 178 -18.13 -7.32 -9.63
N ILE A 179 -18.65 -6.13 -9.32
CA ILE A 179 -18.95 -5.11 -10.33
C ILE A 179 -17.81 -4.09 -10.36
N ALA A 180 -17.31 -3.75 -11.54
CA ALA A 180 -16.30 -2.70 -11.72
C ALA A 180 -16.54 -1.88 -12.99
N ARG A 181 -16.09 -0.64 -13.00
CA ARG A 181 -16.07 0.22 -14.19
C ARG A 181 -14.87 -0.10 -15.07
N GLN A 182 -14.97 0.23 -16.35
CA GLN A 182 -13.82 0.31 -17.25
C GLN A 182 -13.55 1.77 -17.61
N GLU A 183 -12.28 2.12 -17.69
CA GLU A 183 -11.81 3.38 -18.25
C GLU A 183 -11.16 3.12 -19.61
N ILE A 184 -11.35 4.07 -20.53
CA ILE A 184 -10.69 4.06 -21.83
C ILE A 184 -9.37 4.79 -21.65
N VAL A 185 -8.27 4.06 -21.73
CA VAL A 185 -6.91 4.62 -21.60
C VAL A 185 -6.18 4.53 -22.93
N THR A 186 -5.31 5.49 -23.20
CA THR A 186 -4.42 5.44 -24.36
C THR A 186 -3.52 4.23 -24.25
N ALA A 187 -3.48 3.38 -25.27
CA ALA A 187 -2.61 2.23 -25.31
C ALA A 187 -1.17 2.69 -25.52
N PHE A 188 -0.21 2.10 -24.80
CA PHE A 188 1.21 2.38 -24.94
C PHE A 188 1.90 1.25 -25.69
N GLU A 189 2.79 1.59 -26.62
CA GLU A 189 3.65 0.65 -27.32
C GLU A 189 5.07 1.20 -27.28
N ASN A 190 6.02 0.41 -26.73
CA ASN A 190 7.42 0.84 -26.53
C ASN A 190 7.55 2.17 -25.77
N ASP A 191 6.83 2.31 -24.64
CA ASP A 191 6.79 3.50 -23.79
C ASP A 191 6.33 4.79 -24.51
N LYS A 192 5.68 4.66 -25.67
CA LYS A 192 5.08 5.78 -26.39
C LYS A 192 3.57 5.63 -26.45
N PRO A 193 2.79 6.69 -26.19
CA PRO A 193 1.35 6.66 -26.36
C PRO A 193 1.03 6.41 -27.84
N THR A 194 0.18 5.43 -28.10
CA THR A 194 -0.33 5.14 -29.44
C THR A 194 -1.63 5.91 -29.67
N ARG A 195 -2.13 5.89 -30.91
CA ARG A 195 -3.49 6.37 -31.20
C ARG A 195 -4.59 5.38 -30.79
N ASN A 196 -4.22 4.16 -30.43
CA ASN A 196 -5.15 3.14 -30.03
C ASN A 196 -5.54 3.36 -28.57
N THR A 197 -6.78 3.05 -28.24
CA THR A 197 -7.26 3.03 -26.87
C THR A 197 -7.47 1.59 -26.42
N THR A 198 -7.25 1.34 -25.14
CA THR A 198 -7.55 0.05 -24.51
C THR A 198 -8.49 0.29 -23.33
N ARG A 199 -9.33 -0.70 -23.06
CA ARG A 199 -10.25 -0.67 -21.91
C ARG A 199 -9.55 -1.31 -20.74
N LYS A 200 -9.40 -0.56 -19.66
CA LYS A 200 -8.79 -1.06 -18.42
C LYS A 200 -9.84 -1.09 -17.32
N VAL A 201 -9.88 -2.17 -16.55
CA VAL A 201 -10.73 -2.24 -15.36
C VAL A 201 -10.25 -1.23 -14.33
N LYS A 202 -11.15 -0.36 -13.86
CA LYS A 202 -10.89 0.60 -12.79
C LYS A 202 -10.98 -0.10 -11.44
N ALA A 203 -9.90 -0.78 -11.07
CA ALA A 203 -9.69 -1.45 -9.80
C ALA A 203 -8.19 -1.73 -9.63
N GLU A 204 -7.81 -2.43 -8.56
CA GLU A 204 -6.46 -2.95 -8.41
C GLU A 204 -6.08 -3.86 -9.59
N LYS A 205 -4.85 -3.72 -10.08
CA LYS A 205 -4.38 -4.30 -11.35
C LYS A 205 -4.50 -5.83 -11.43
N ASN A 206 -4.44 -6.53 -10.31
CA ASN A 206 -4.49 -7.99 -10.26
C ASN A 206 -5.92 -8.53 -10.18
N LEU A 207 -6.95 -7.68 -10.10
CA LEU A 207 -8.35 -8.13 -10.00
C LEU A 207 -8.74 -9.09 -11.14
N PRO A 208 -8.48 -8.80 -12.44
CA PRO A 208 -8.87 -9.71 -13.52
C PRO A 208 -8.17 -11.09 -13.42
N ALA A 209 -6.95 -11.14 -12.88
CA ALA A 209 -6.22 -12.38 -12.66
C ALA A 209 -6.69 -13.15 -11.41
N ALA A 210 -7.30 -12.46 -10.45
CA ALA A 210 -7.76 -13.06 -9.20
C ALA A 210 -9.11 -13.78 -9.31
N VAL A 211 -9.92 -13.44 -10.32
CA VAL A 211 -11.27 -13.98 -10.54
C VAL A 211 -11.28 -15.24 -11.41
N ASP A 212 -12.39 -15.97 -11.41
CA ASP A 212 -12.61 -17.17 -12.23
C ASP A 212 -13.17 -16.83 -13.62
N ALA A 213 -13.90 -15.73 -13.77
CA ALA A 213 -14.41 -15.28 -15.06
C ALA A 213 -14.43 -13.75 -15.13
N VAL A 214 -14.13 -13.19 -16.31
CA VAL A 214 -14.25 -11.76 -16.61
C VAL A 214 -15.24 -11.59 -17.75
N VAL A 215 -16.34 -10.89 -17.48
CA VAL A 215 -17.35 -10.54 -18.46
C VAL A 215 -17.32 -9.03 -18.68
N GLU A 216 -17.08 -8.63 -19.92
CA GLU A 216 -17.14 -7.25 -20.35
C GLU A 216 -18.49 -6.95 -21.00
N LEU A 217 -19.23 -6.01 -20.43
CA LEU A 217 -20.43 -5.44 -21.03
C LEU A 217 -20.05 -4.16 -21.77
N HIS A 218 -20.01 -4.23 -23.11
CA HIS A 218 -19.63 -3.10 -23.95
C HIS A 218 -20.78 -2.12 -24.15
N SER A 219 -22.01 -2.64 -24.22
CA SER A 219 -23.27 -1.92 -24.26
C SER A 219 -24.39 -2.82 -23.70
N LEU A 220 -25.62 -2.31 -23.60
CA LEU A 220 -26.75 -3.11 -23.13
C LEU A 220 -26.99 -4.31 -24.07
N GLY A 221 -26.93 -5.53 -23.51
CA GLY A 221 -27.10 -6.77 -24.27
C GLY A 221 -25.85 -7.23 -25.04
N GLU A 222 -24.73 -6.50 -24.95
CA GLU A 222 -23.46 -6.88 -25.59
C GLU A 222 -22.43 -7.31 -24.54
N ALA A 223 -22.43 -8.60 -24.25
CA ALA A 223 -21.50 -9.22 -23.33
C ALA A 223 -20.40 -10.01 -24.05
N TRP A 224 -19.19 -9.92 -23.50
CA TRP A 224 -18.00 -10.62 -23.98
C TRP A 224 -17.31 -11.31 -22.81
N LEU A 225 -16.97 -12.57 -22.98
CA LEU A 225 -16.18 -13.34 -22.02
C LEU A 225 -14.71 -13.24 -22.44
N THR A 226 -13.91 -12.50 -21.67
CA THR A 226 -12.50 -12.19 -22.00
C THR A 226 -11.50 -13.04 -21.23
N GLY A 227 -11.94 -13.67 -20.14
CA GLY A 227 -11.14 -14.63 -19.40
C GLY A 227 -12.03 -15.58 -18.62
N VAL A 228 -11.70 -16.87 -18.64
CA VAL A 228 -12.41 -17.88 -17.85
C VAL A 228 -11.48 -18.98 -17.38
N ARG A 229 -11.66 -19.43 -16.14
CA ARG A 229 -11.01 -20.59 -15.54
C ARG A 229 -12.05 -21.69 -15.31
N THR A 230 -12.35 -22.44 -16.37
CA THR A 230 -13.28 -23.58 -16.29
C THR A 230 -12.94 -24.66 -17.30
N LEU A 231 -13.29 -25.91 -16.98
CA LEU A 231 -13.25 -27.04 -17.92
C LEU A 231 -14.61 -27.28 -18.59
N HIS A 232 -15.67 -26.61 -18.13
CA HIS A 232 -17.02 -26.75 -18.69
C HIS A 232 -17.21 -25.99 -20.00
N MET A 233 -16.29 -25.07 -20.33
CA MET A 233 -16.32 -24.25 -21.53
C MET A 233 -15.04 -24.45 -22.34
N LYS A 234 -15.17 -24.50 -23.66
CA LYS A 234 -14.04 -24.57 -24.59
C LYS A 234 -13.63 -23.16 -25.00
N ILE A 235 -12.83 -22.51 -24.18
CA ILE A 235 -12.27 -21.19 -24.47
C ILE A 235 -10.75 -21.30 -24.46
N GLN A 236 -10.11 -20.82 -25.51
CA GLN A 236 -8.64 -20.81 -25.53
C GLN A 236 -8.11 -19.68 -24.65
N PRO A 237 -6.97 -19.86 -23.97
CA PRO A 237 -6.34 -18.78 -23.22
C PRO A 237 -6.09 -17.56 -24.13
N GLY A 238 -6.56 -16.39 -23.69
CA GLY A 238 -6.46 -15.13 -24.45
C GLY A 238 -7.54 -14.94 -25.54
N GLU A 239 -8.44 -15.90 -25.73
CA GLU A 239 -9.58 -15.75 -26.63
C GLU A 239 -10.69 -14.93 -25.96
N THR A 240 -11.16 -13.91 -26.67
CA THR A 240 -12.35 -13.14 -26.29
C THR A 240 -13.54 -13.65 -27.09
N GLN A 241 -14.56 -14.16 -26.40
CA GLN A 241 -15.74 -14.74 -27.03
C GLN A 241 -16.98 -13.92 -26.72
N ARG A 242 -17.78 -13.60 -27.75
CA ARG A 242 -19.10 -12.99 -27.53
C ARG A 242 -20.01 -13.98 -26.78
N PHE A 243 -20.69 -13.49 -25.76
CA PHE A 243 -21.70 -14.25 -25.01
C PHE A 243 -23.09 -13.75 -25.41
N PRO A 244 -23.73 -14.35 -26.44
CA PRO A 244 -25.07 -13.94 -26.86
C PRO A 244 -26.09 -14.24 -25.77
N ASP A 245 -27.09 -13.37 -25.63
CA ASP A 245 -28.19 -13.46 -24.66
C ASP A 245 -27.69 -13.66 -23.22
N PHE A 246 -26.65 -12.90 -22.86
CA PHE A 246 -26.03 -12.99 -21.57
C PHE A 246 -27.02 -12.79 -20.43
N SER A 247 -26.91 -13.66 -19.44
CA SER A 247 -27.46 -13.49 -18.11
C SER A 247 -26.51 -14.10 -17.11
N VAL A 248 -26.48 -13.56 -15.89
CA VAL A 248 -25.69 -14.14 -14.79
C VAL A 248 -26.07 -15.60 -14.54
N ASP A 249 -27.36 -15.95 -14.57
CA ASP A 249 -27.83 -17.32 -14.41
C ASP A 249 -27.24 -18.26 -15.47
N SER A 250 -27.29 -17.87 -16.75
CA SER A 250 -26.73 -18.67 -17.84
C SER A 250 -25.21 -18.84 -17.72
N LEU A 251 -24.51 -17.82 -17.24
CA LEU A 251 -23.08 -17.90 -16.97
C LEU A 251 -22.78 -18.89 -15.84
N LEU A 252 -23.48 -18.78 -14.70
CA LEU A 252 -23.26 -19.67 -13.55
C LEU A 252 -23.49 -21.14 -13.91
N ARG A 253 -24.52 -21.44 -14.70
CA ARG A 253 -24.78 -22.79 -15.25
C ARG A 253 -23.64 -23.27 -16.14
N ARG A 254 -23.15 -22.43 -17.06
CA ARG A 254 -22.03 -22.76 -17.96
C ARG A 254 -20.71 -22.92 -17.23
N LEU A 255 -20.51 -22.22 -16.11
CA LEU A 255 -19.35 -22.39 -15.24
C LEU A 255 -19.43 -23.67 -14.39
N GLY A 256 -20.58 -24.34 -14.35
CA GLY A 256 -20.77 -25.61 -13.66
C GLY A 256 -21.16 -25.47 -12.18
N LEU A 257 -21.83 -24.38 -11.79
CA LEU A 257 -22.20 -24.14 -10.38
C LEU A 257 -23.05 -25.29 -9.79
N GLN A 258 -23.91 -25.92 -10.59
CA GLN A 258 -24.73 -27.06 -10.16
C GLN A 258 -23.91 -28.27 -9.69
N ASP A 259 -22.69 -28.44 -10.22
CA ASP A 259 -21.79 -29.55 -9.91
C ASP A 259 -20.63 -29.11 -9.00
N ALA A 260 -20.65 -27.84 -8.56
CA ALA A 260 -19.56 -27.25 -7.81
C ALA A 260 -19.33 -27.93 -6.45
N ALA A 261 -18.10 -27.86 -5.98
CA ALA A 261 -17.77 -28.23 -4.63
C ALA A 261 -18.57 -27.38 -3.62
N GLU A 262 -19.00 -28.00 -2.51
CA GLU A 262 -19.75 -27.29 -1.47
C GLU A 262 -18.96 -26.13 -0.85
N THR A 263 -17.64 -26.30 -0.77
CA THR A 263 -16.71 -25.29 -0.27
C THR A 263 -15.53 -25.13 -1.22
N ARG A 264 -15.02 -23.91 -1.34
CA ARG A 264 -13.78 -23.67 -2.07
C ARG A 264 -12.61 -24.22 -1.27
N SER A 265 -11.80 -25.09 -1.86
CA SER A 265 -10.58 -25.56 -1.21
C SER A 265 -9.48 -24.51 -1.30
N VAL A 266 -9.38 -23.65 -0.30
CA VAL A 266 -8.31 -22.65 -0.16
C VAL A 266 -7.47 -23.01 1.04
N SER A 267 -6.15 -23.18 0.83
CA SER A 267 -5.21 -23.25 1.94
C SER A 267 -4.78 -21.83 2.31
N GLU A 268 -4.92 -21.49 3.58
CA GLU A 268 -4.50 -20.20 4.09
C GLU A 268 -2.97 -20.09 4.04
N LEU A 269 -2.46 -19.10 3.32
CA LEU A 269 -1.06 -18.70 3.43
C LEU A 269 -0.92 -17.95 4.76
N ARG A 270 -0.11 -18.49 5.67
CA ARG A 270 0.16 -17.89 6.98
C ARG A 270 1.61 -17.43 7.03
N PRO A 271 1.94 -16.24 6.48
CA PRO A 271 3.31 -15.73 6.48
C PRO A 271 3.84 -15.47 7.90
N ASP A 272 2.96 -15.32 8.88
CA ASP A 272 3.26 -15.18 10.30
C ASP A 272 3.38 -16.53 11.03
N ALA A 273 3.08 -17.67 10.39
CA ALA A 273 3.16 -18.97 11.03
C ALA A 273 4.58 -19.26 11.53
N ASP A 274 5.63 -18.93 10.77
CA ASP A 274 7.01 -19.13 11.20
C ASP A 274 7.39 -18.22 12.39
N LEU A 275 6.85 -16.99 12.44
CA LEU A 275 7.08 -16.07 13.55
C LEU A 275 6.38 -16.55 14.83
N GLN A 276 5.16 -17.07 14.69
CA GLN A 276 4.39 -17.65 15.79
C GLN A 276 5.00 -18.98 16.26
N GLU A 277 5.43 -19.84 15.32
CA GLU A 277 6.09 -21.11 15.62
C GLU A 277 7.44 -20.87 16.30
N HIS A 278 8.26 -19.90 15.86
CA HIS A 278 9.49 -19.55 16.56
C HIS A 278 9.25 -18.92 17.94
N GLY A 279 8.20 -18.09 18.09
CA GLY A 279 7.78 -17.55 19.39
C GLY A 279 7.27 -18.64 20.34
N GLN A 280 6.58 -19.65 19.80
CA GLN A 280 6.12 -20.82 20.56
C GLN A 280 7.26 -21.79 20.88
N GLU A 281 8.21 -22.04 19.97
CA GLU A 281 9.40 -22.87 20.22
C GLU A 281 10.33 -22.23 21.27
N THR A 282 10.46 -20.89 21.27
CA THR A 282 11.16 -20.19 22.36
C THR A 282 10.40 -20.23 23.69
N SER A 283 9.07 -20.39 23.66
CA SER A 283 8.23 -20.47 24.86
C SER A 283 8.01 -21.91 25.36
N GLN A 284 8.14 -22.92 24.48
CA GLN A 284 7.96 -24.36 24.73
C GLN A 284 9.29 -25.11 24.85
N ALA A 285 10.43 -24.45 24.64
CA ALA A 285 11.70 -24.93 25.19
C ALA A 285 11.55 -24.99 26.71
N GLU A 286 11.19 -26.16 27.24
CA GLU A 286 11.19 -26.46 28.66
C GLU A 286 12.50 -25.96 29.29
N PRO A 287 12.43 -25.46 30.54
CA PRO A 287 13.59 -24.90 31.20
C PRO A 287 14.64 -26.00 31.33
N ARG A 288 15.70 -25.92 30.51
CA ARG A 288 16.99 -26.42 30.93
C ARG A 288 17.18 -25.89 32.35
N PRO A 289 17.64 -26.68 33.34
CA PRO A 289 18.04 -26.15 34.63
C PRO A 289 19.19 -25.19 34.34
N ALA A 290 18.84 -23.94 34.07
CA ALA A 290 19.73 -22.83 34.12
C ALA A 290 20.22 -22.90 35.55
N THR A 291 21.49 -23.26 35.71
CA THR A 291 22.30 -22.77 36.81
C THR A 291 21.97 -21.30 36.91
N ALA A 292 21.07 -21.00 37.84
CA ALA A 292 20.55 -19.68 38.04
C ALA A 292 21.76 -18.84 38.41
N ARG A 293 22.28 -18.10 37.43
CA ARG A 293 22.83 -16.79 37.72
C ARG A 293 21.63 -15.97 38.16
N GLN A 294 21.29 -16.13 39.44
CA GLN A 294 20.45 -15.23 40.19
C GLN A 294 21.12 -13.86 40.01
N ALA A 295 20.61 -13.05 39.07
CA ALA A 295 20.67 -11.63 39.27
C ALA A 295 20.00 -11.38 40.64
N PRO A 296 20.66 -10.69 41.59
CA PRO A 296 20.15 -10.58 42.94
C PRO A 296 18.73 -10.01 42.89
N ALA A 297 17.76 -10.79 43.37
CA ALA A 297 16.39 -10.34 43.46
C ALA A 297 16.38 -9.14 44.42
N LEU A 298 16.02 -7.97 43.89
CA LEU A 298 15.87 -6.76 44.68
C LEU A 298 14.89 -7.04 45.82
N THR A 299 15.36 -7.09 47.06
CA THR A 299 14.50 -7.35 48.22
C THR A 299 13.65 -6.12 48.54
N GLY A 300 12.54 -6.30 49.26
CA GLY A 300 11.69 -5.18 49.69
C GLY A 300 12.45 -4.11 50.48
N ALA A 301 13.40 -4.51 51.32
CA ALA A 301 14.24 -3.58 52.08
C ALA A 301 15.21 -2.80 51.18
N GLN A 302 15.80 -3.46 50.17
CA GLN A 302 16.68 -2.81 49.20
C GLN A 302 15.92 -1.84 48.29
N ALA A 303 14.74 -2.24 47.81
CA ALA A 303 13.88 -1.36 47.02
C ALA A 303 13.44 -0.12 47.81
N ALA A 304 13.06 -0.29 49.08
CA ALA A 304 12.71 0.84 49.95
C ALA A 304 13.90 1.75 50.25
N GLY A 305 15.12 1.19 50.37
CA GLY A 305 16.36 1.96 50.52
C GLY A 305 16.66 2.80 49.28
N LEU A 306 16.66 2.20 48.09
CA LEU A 306 16.91 2.91 46.83
C LEU A 306 15.88 4.02 46.55
N ILE A 307 14.60 3.76 46.85
CA ILE A 307 13.53 4.76 46.70
C ILE A 307 13.73 5.92 47.68
N ARG A 308 14.19 5.64 48.91
CA ARG A 308 14.52 6.68 49.90
C ARG A 308 15.73 7.51 49.47
N ASP A 309 16.76 6.87 48.94
CA ASP A 309 17.97 7.56 48.46
C ASP A 309 17.63 8.45 47.26
N ALA A 310 16.79 7.98 46.34
CA ALA A 310 16.26 8.78 45.23
C ALA A 310 15.42 9.97 45.71
N LEU A 311 14.62 9.81 46.77
CA LEU A 311 13.86 10.90 47.39
C LEU A 311 14.73 11.95 48.08
N MET A 312 15.89 11.54 48.59
CA MET A 312 16.86 12.42 49.25
C MET A 312 17.87 13.04 48.27
N HIS A 313 17.67 12.85 46.96
CA HIS A 313 18.57 13.40 45.95
C HIS A 313 18.55 14.96 45.99
N PRO A 314 19.72 15.62 46.10
CA PRO A 314 19.81 17.02 46.55
C PRO A 314 19.26 18.07 45.57
N THR A 315 19.09 17.73 44.29
CA THR A 315 18.65 18.70 43.27
C THR A 315 17.43 18.26 42.47
N GLU A 316 17.18 16.96 42.33
CA GLU A 316 16.14 16.42 41.42
C GLU A 316 15.60 15.04 41.88
N PRO A 317 14.79 14.99 42.95
CA PRO A 317 14.26 13.71 43.46
C PRO A 317 13.22 13.07 42.51
N GLU A 318 12.49 13.87 41.72
CA GLU A 318 11.53 13.35 40.75
C GLU A 318 12.21 12.62 39.58
N THR A 319 13.29 13.19 39.03
CA THR A 319 14.07 12.57 37.96
C THR A 319 14.67 11.24 38.42
N ALA A 320 15.27 11.22 39.61
CA ALA A 320 15.88 10.02 40.20
C ALA A 320 14.85 8.88 40.40
N LEU A 321 13.63 9.19 40.83
CA LEU A 321 12.56 8.19 40.98
C LEU A 321 12.08 7.62 39.64
N ARG A 322 12.06 8.44 38.58
CA ARG A 322 11.69 7.99 37.22
C ARG A 322 12.78 7.11 36.61
N GLU A 323 14.06 7.45 36.82
CA GLU A 323 15.20 6.65 36.38
C GLU A 323 15.22 5.28 37.05
N LEU A 324 14.96 5.21 38.36
CA LEU A 324 14.84 3.94 39.08
C LEU A 324 13.76 3.03 38.46
N ARG A 325 12.65 3.61 38.01
CA ARG A 325 11.56 2.87 37.36
C ARG A 325 11.95 2.36 35.97
N VAL A 326 12.82 3.06 35.26
CA VAL A 326 13.38 2.63 33.97
C VAL A 326 14.42 1.53 34.18
N GLU A 327 15.31 1.69 35.15
CA GLU A 327 16.42 0.78 35.43
C GLU A 327 15.94 -0.62 35.85
N TYR A 328 15.01 -0.70 36.80
CA TYR A 328 14.52 -2.00 37.31
C TYR A 328 13.29 -2.52 36.58
N GLY A 329 12.62 -1.66 35.80
CA GLY A 329 11.41 -1.99 35.06
C GLY A 329 10.17 -2.17 35.93
N ARG A 330 9.01 -1.76 35.41
CA ARG A 330 7.72 -1.81 36.15
C ARG A 330 7.32 -3.22 36.58
N ARG A 331 7.66 -4.26 35.81
CA ARG A 331 7.29 -5.65 36.13
C ARG A 331 8.01 -6.15 37.39
N THR A 332 9.30 -5.85 37.52
CA THR A 332 10.12 -6.21 38.68
C THR A 332 9.66 -5.44 39.92
N LEU A 333 9.46 -4.13 39.79
CA LEU A 333 9.05 -3.27 40.91
C LEU A 333 7.63 -3.55 41.41
N LYS A 334 6.74 -4.07 40.55
CA LYS A 334 5.41 -4.55 40.98
C LYS A 334 5.48 -5.84 41.79
N ALA A 335 6.47 -6.69 41.53
CA ALA A 335 6.63 -7.96 42.24
C ALA A 335 7.25 -7.76 43.63
N VAL A 336 8.08 -6.73 43.81
CA VAL A 336 8.75 -6.42 45.08
C VAL A 336 7.83 -5.61 45.99
N HIS A 337 7.53 -6.14 47.18
CA HIS A 337 6.70 -5.46 48.18
C HIS A 337 7.58 -4.84 49.26
N THR A 338 7.23 -3.62 49.65
CA THR A 338 7.92 -2.79 50.64
C THR A 338 6.97 -2.53 51.80
N ASP A 339 7.51 -2.55 53.03
CA ASP A 339 6.78 -2.14 54.23
C ASP A 339 7.22 -0.72 54.59
N THR A 340 6.28 0.23 54.54
CA THR A 340 6.55 1.66 54.78
C THR A 340 5.53 2.25 55.76
N GLY A 341 5.75 3.51 56.19
CA GLY A 341 4.78 4.25 57.01
C GLY A 341 3.42 4.46 56.33
N TRP A 342 3.34 4.28 55.01
CA TRP A 342 2.10 4.31 54.24
C TRP A 342 1.43 2.93 54.07
N GLY A 343 1.92 1.91 54.75
CA GLY A 343 1.47 0.53 54.66
C GLY A 343 2.30 -0.32 53.70
N ARG A 344 1.91 -1.59 53.57
CA ARG A 344 2.57 -2.57 52.69
C ARG A 344 2.11 -2.36 51.25
N MET A 345 3.04 -2.03 50.36
CA MET A 345 2.74 -1.79 48.94
C MET A 345 3.90 -2.19 48.04
N SER A 346 3.64 -2.38 46.75
CA SER A 346 4.72 -2.67 45.80
C SER A 346 5.67 -1.49 45.66
N ALA A 347 6.93 -1.75 45.32
CA ALA A 347 7.92 -0.71 45.09
C ALA A 347 7.48 0.25 43.96
N ASP A 348 6.78 -0.27 42.94
CA ASP A 348 6.16 0.55 41.89
C ASP A 348 5.08 1.48 42.44
N ALA A 349 4.21 0.99 43.33
CA ALA A 349 3.19 1.81 43.98
C ALA A 349 3.81 2.86 44.91
N LEU A 350 4.90 2.51 45.61
CA LEU A 350 5.63 3.42 46.47
C LEU A 350 6.27 4.58 45.67
N ILE A 351 6.85 4.30 44.50
CA ILE A 351 7.40 5.34 43.60
C ILE A 351 6.29 6.29 43.13
N THR A 352 5.13 5.76 42.69
CA THR A 352 4.00 6.62 42.28
C THR A 352 3.56 7.52 43.42
N LYS A 353 3.34 6.94 44.61
CA LYS A 353 2.90 7.70 45.79
C LYS A 353 3.92 8.75 46.24
N SER A 354 5.21 8.47 46.06
CA SER A 354 6.30 9.40 46.36
C SER A 354 6.35 10.57 45.38
N LEU A 355 6.10 10.33 44.09
CA LEU A 355 5.99 11.38 43.07
C LEU A 355 4.78 12.28 43.32
N ASP A 356 3.65 11.70 43.68
CA ASP A 356 2.43 12.46 44.01
C ASP A 356 2.66 13.38 45.23
N HIS A 357 3.32 12.86 46.27
CA HIS A 357 3.65 13.65 47.46
C HIS A 357 4.64 14.80 47.19
N LEU A 358 5.63 14.59 46.30
CA LEU A 358 6.53 15.67 45.88
C LEU A 358 5.80 16.77 45.11
N LYS A 359 4.82 16.39 44.29
CA LYS A 359 3.99 17.33 43.54
C LYS A 359 3.09 18.16 44.47
N GLU A 360 2.40 17.52 45.41
CA GLU A 360 1.59 18.20 46.42
C GLU A 360 2.42 19.20 47.24
N LYS A 361 3.63 18.80 47.67
CA LYS A 361 4.52 19.69 48.43
C LYS A 361 5.05 20.87 47.59
N ALA A 362 5.26 20.67 46.29
CA ALA A 362 5.64 21.75 45.38
C ALA A 362 4.48 22.74 45.15
N ASP A 363 3.26 22.23 45.06
CA ASP A 363 2.05 23.04 44.93
C ASP A 363 1.76 23.84 46.22
N GLU A 364 1.99 23.26 47.41
CA GLU A 364 1.90 23.95 48.71
C GLU A 364 2.96 25.06 48.85
N ALA A 365 4.21 24.79 48.46
CA ALA A 365 5.28 25.80 48.49
C ALA A 365 5.06 26.95 47.49
N ALA A 366 4.35 26.69 46.38
CA ALA A 366 3.93 27.73 45.43
C ALA A 366 2.74 28.56 45.95
N GLY A 367 1.91 27.99 46.84
CA GLY A 367 0.77 28.67 47.47
C GLY A 367 1.15 29.60 48.64
N GLU A 368 2.22 29.29 49.40
CA GLU A 368 2.65 30.09 50.56
C GLU A 368 3.45 31.36 50.21
N HIS A 369 3.77 31.60 48.93
CA HIS A 369 4.39 32.86 48.45
C HIS A 369 3.42 33.86 47.83
N GLY A 370 2.10 33.62 47.95
CA GLY A 370 1.05 34.46 47.40
C GLY A 370 0.14 35.11 48.44
N ASP A 371 0.64 35.54 49.60
CA ASP A 371 -0.15 36.43 50.47
C ASP A 371 0.72 37.32 51.38
N GLN A 372 0.96 38.57 50.95
CA GLN A 372 1.10 39.70 51.86
C GLN A 372 0.33 40.91 51.31
N PRO A 373 -0.47 41.59 52.16
CA PRO A 373 -1.43 42.61 51.74
C PRO A 373 -0.81 44.01 51.73
N GLY A 374 -1.23 44.83 50.78
CA GLY A 374 -0.94 46.26 50.71
C GLY A 374 -2.16 47.02 50.21
N GLU A 375 -2.75 47.78 51.12
CA GLU A 375 -4.00 48.52 51.05
C GLU A 375 -4.07 49.65 50.01
N HIS A 376 -5.32 50.11 49.81
CA HIS A 376 -5.83 51.35 49.19
C HIS A 376 -6.18 51.24 47.69
N SER A 377 -7.42 51.39 47.23
CA SER A 377 -8.44 52.38 47.62
C SER A 377 -9.85 51.95 47.14
N GLU A 378 -10.89 52.25 47.94
CA GLU A 378 -12.32 52.25 47.57
C GLU A 378 -12.74 53.59 46.87
N PRO A 379 -14.04 53.95 46.69
CA PRO A 379 -14.97 53.49 45.65
C PRO A 379 -15.77 54.65 44.97
N VAL A 380 -16.25 54.48 43.74
CA VAL A 380 -17.37 55.26 43.14
C VAL A 380 -17.96 54.39 42.02
N GLY A 381 -19.24 54.17 41.77
CA GLY A 381 -20.53 54.72 42.22
C GLY A 381 -21.53 54.39 41.09
N GLN A 382 -22.72 53.87 41.43
CA GLN A 382 -23.81 53.49 40.51
C GLN A 382 -24.58 54.70 39.94
N ALA A 383 -25.08 54.59 38.71
CA ALA A 383 -26.41 55.05 38.23
C ALA A 383 -26.58 54.62 36.75
N HIS A 384 -27.55 53.77 36.36
CA HIS A 384 -28.97 54.01 36.04
C HIS A 384 -29.26 54.81 34.76
N ASP A 385 -29.79 54.12 33.73
CA ASP A 385 -31.00 54.45 32.92
C ASP A 385 -31.22 53.28 31.93
N GLN A 386 -32.27 52.44 32.02
CA GLN A 386 -33.68 52.65 31.64
C GLN A 386 -33.91 53.25 30.25
N GLN A 387 -34.33 52.40 29.28
CA GLN A 387 -35.68 52.52 28.70
C GLN A 387 -36.09 51.28 27.89
N GLU A 388 -37.26 50.76 28.28
CA GLU A 388 -38.14 49.87 27.53
C GLU A 388 -38.63 50.53 26.22
N THR A 389 -38.95 49.75 25.19
CA THR A 389 -40.36 49.46 24.78
C THR A 389 -40.46 48.71 23.43
N THR A 390 -41.22 47.59 23.47
CA THR A 390 -42.21 47.04 22.49
C THR A 390 -41.80 46.78 21.02
N ALA A 391 -41.86 45.54 20.48
CA ALA A 391 -43.06 44.74 20.09
C ALA A 391 -43.96 45.47 19.07
N ALA A 392 -44.53 44.91 17.99
CA ALA A 392 -44.55 43.63 17.29
C ALA A 392 -45.29 43.86 15.94
N ASP A 393 -45.39 42.82 15.11
CA ASP A 393 -46.33 42.58 13.98
C ASP A 393 -46.15 43.28 12.60
N GLU A 394 -45.68 42.46 11.63
CA GLU A 394 -46.38 41.90 10.43
C GLU A 394 -47.49 42.71 9.69
N PRO A 395 -47.91 42.33 8.44
CA PRO A 395 -47.17 42.08 7.19
C PRO A 395 -47.91 42.66 5.93
N ALA A 396 -47.53 42.19 4.72
CA ALA A 396 -48.16 42.36 3.39
C ALA A 396 -47.85 43.68 2.64
N SER A 397 -47.71 43.78 1.31
CA SER A 397 -48.19 42.97 0.18
C SER A 397 -47.40 43.23 -1.13
N LEU A 398 -47.63 42.34 -2.09
CA LEU A 398 -47.25 42.23 -3.50
C LEU A 398 -47.28 43.52 -4.36
N GLU A 399 -46.42 43.59 -5.38
CA GLU A 399 -46.80 43.97 -6.76
C GLU A 399 -45.76 43.53 -7.82
N GLU A 400 -46.27 43.21 -9.01
CA GLU A 400 -45.65 42.58 -10.19
C GLU A 400 -44.80 43.53 -11.06
N GLY A 401 -43.93 42.97 -11.92
CA GLY A 401 -43.43 43.69 -13.10
C GLY A 401 -42.24 43.09 -13.86
N THR A 402 -42.49 42.04 -14.67
CA THR A 402 -41.86 41.67 -15.99
C THR A 402 -40.33 41.51 -16.19
N PRO A 403 -39.88 40.61 -17.12
CA PRO A 403 -38.51 40.08 -17.19
C PRO A 403 -37.65 40.69 -18.32
N PRO A 404 -36.33 40.37 -18.35
CA PRO A 404 -35.70 40.08 -19.63
C PRO A 404 -34.65 38.94 -19.65
N SER A 405 -34.70 38.21 -20.76
CA SER A 405 -33.59 37.76 -21.64
C SER A 405 -32.71 36.54 -21.32
N ASP A 406 -32.71 35.62 -22.30
CA ASP A 406 -31.80 34.49 -22.52
C ASP A 406 -30.30 34.80 -22.32
N PRO A 407 -29.48 33.86 -21.84
CA PRO A 407 -28.04 33.88 -22.05
C PRO A 407 -27.66 33.11 -23.33
N ALA A 408 -26.99 33.84 -24.22
CA ALA A 408 -26.34 33.34 -25.41
C ALA A 408 -25.18 32.37 -25.10
N GLU A 409 -24.89 31.51 -26.08
CA GLU A 409 -23.75 30.59 -26.15
C GLU A 409 -22.42 31.25 -25.76
N GLU A 410 -21.73 30.67 -24.77
CA GLU A 410 -20.31 30.91 -24.52
C GLU A 410 -19.44 30.04 -25.46
N PRO A 411 -18.40 30.59 -26.08
CA PRO A 411 -17.45 29.83 -26.90
C PRO A 411 -16.48 29.01 -26.03
N PRO A 412 -15.88 27.93 -26.56
CA PRO A 412 -15.10 26.98 -25.77
C PRO A 412 -13.76 27.55 -25.30
N VAL A 413 -13.45 27.30 -24.04
CA VAL A 413 -12.15 27.54 -23.40
C VAL A 413 -11.13 26.51 -23.92
N PRO A 414 -9.91 26.91 -24.33
CA PRO A 414 -8.89 25.95 -24.77
C PRO A 414 -8.30 25.16 -23.59
N GLU A 415 -8.36 23.83 -23.70
CA GLU A 415 -7.74 22.86 -22.79
C GLU A 415 -6.22 23.09 -22.66
N GLN A 416 -5.74 23.18 -21.42
CA GLN A 416 -4.32 23.06 -21.11
C GLN A 416 -3.96 21.56 -20.98
N PRO A 417 -2.78 21.13 -21.46
CA PRO A 417 -2.39 19.73 -21.45
C PRO A 417 -2.01 19.27 -20.04
N GLU A 418 -2.74 18.32 -19.49
CA GLU A 418 -2.36 17.60 -18.27
C GLU A 418 -1.08 16.78 -18.52
N GLN A 419 -0.13 16.92 -17.59
CA GLN A 419 1.13 16.19 -17.59
C GLN A 419 0.95 14.78 -16.98
N PRO A 420 1.76 13.79 -17.39
CA PRO A 420 1.53 12.38 -17.12
C PRO A 420 1.76 11.99 -15.66
N GLU A 421 0.83 11.25 -15.08
CA GLU A 421 1.01 10.52 -13.82
C GLU A 421 2.02 9.38 -14.01
N GLU A 422 3.08 9.39 -13.20
CA GLU A 422 4.08 8.32 -13.12
C GLU A 422 3.48 7.06 -12.49
N ILE A 423 3.34 6.02 -13.30
CA ILE A 423 2.86 4.70 -12.90
C ILE A 423 3.99 4.00 -12.11
N SER A 424 3.68 3.58 -10.89
CA SER A 424 4.59 2.81 -10.03
C SER A 424 4.87 1.42 -10.61
N GLU A 425 6.12 1.18 -11.00
CA GLU A 425 6.69 -0.14 -11.31
C GLU A 425 6.74 -1.01 -10.03
N ALA A 426 5.68 -1.77 -9.73
CA ALA A 426 5.78 -2.81 -8.71
C ALA A 426 4.84 -4.01 -8.96
N GLU A 427 5.48 -5.13 -9.28
CA GLU A 427 5.12 -6.55 -9.09
C GLU A 427 4.74 -7.35 -10.34
N GLU A 428 5.78 -7.98 -10.90
CA GLU A 428 5.83 -9.36 -11.40
C GLU A 428 6.81 -10.17 -10.47
N PRO A 429 6.73 -11.51 -10.44
CA PRO A 429 7.20 -12.33 -9.32
C PRO A 429 8.73 -12.41 -9.20
N GLN A 430 9.24 -12.21 -7.98
CA GLN A 430 10.65 -12.33 -7.64
C GLN A 430 11.02 -13.78 -7.31
N ASP A 431 12.01 -14.31 -8.02
CA ASP A 431 13.02 -15.17 -7.42
C ASP A 431 14.39 -14.51 -7.65
N LEU A 432 15.12 -14.30 -6.55
CA LEU A 432 16.45 -13.70 -6.37
C LEU A 432 16.56 -12.15 -6.37
N PRO A 433 17.42 -11.58 -5.50
CA PRO A 433 17.46 -10.14 -5.22
C PRO A 433 18.13 -9.39 -6.37
N ARG A 434 17.44 -8.40 -6.96
CA ARG A 434 18.02 -7.48 -7.96
C ARG A 434 17.72 -6.01 -7.64
N PRO A 435 18.67 -5.10 -7.89
CA PRO A 435 18.46 -3.65 -7.74
C PRO A 435 17.58 -3.08 -8.88
N ARG A 436 16.95 -1.91 -8.62
CA ARG A 436 15.86 -1.29 -9.39
C ARG A 436 16.14 -1.08 -10.91
N PRO A 437 15.27 -1.51 -11.85
CA PRO A 437 15.60 -1.69 -13.27
C PRO A 437 15.82 -0.40 -14.09
N ALA A 438 15.11 0.71 -13.86
CA ALA A 438 15.27 1.91 -14.70
C ALA A 438 16.62 2.65 -14.50
N GLN A 439 17.11 2.74 -13.26
CA GLN A 439 18.43 3.29 -12.95
C GLN A 439 19.56 2.29 -13.24
N VAL A 440 19.32 0.98 -13.03
CA VAL A 440 20.27 -0.08 -13.37
C VAL A 440 20.46 -0.17 -14.90
N ASN A 441 19.43 0.04 -15.71
CA ASN A 441 19.58 0.09 -17.17
C ASN A 441 20.43 1.26 -17.65
N LYS A 442 20.32 2.45 -17.03
CA LYS A 442 21.19 3.60 -17.35
C LYS A 442 22.62 3.39 -16.83
N ALA A 443 22.78 2.89 -15.60
CA ALA A 443 24.10 2.60 -15.03
C ALA A 443 24.82 1.48 -15.79
N ASN A 444 24.12 0.42 -16.20
CA ASN A 444 24.66 -0.67 -17.00
C ASN A 444 25.03 -0.20 -18.40
N LYS A 445 24.23 0.67 -19.03
CA LYS A 445 24.58 1.27 -20.33
C LYS A 445 25.84 2.14 -20.21
N VAL A 446 25.95 2.95 -19.17
CA VAL A 446 27.15 3.78 -18.94
C VAL A 446 28.37 2.92 -18.62
N LEU A 447 28.22 1.87 -17.82
CA LEU A 447 29.28 0.93 -17.52
C LEU A 447 29.73 0.17 -18.77
N ALA A 448 28.80 -0.28 -19.60
CA ALA A 448 29.11 -0.93 -20.88
C ALA A 448 29.91 0.01 -21.80
N VAL A 449 29.49 1.28 -21.94
CA VAL A 449 30.23 2.29 -22.72
C VAL A 449 31.66 2.47 -22.21
N LEU A 450 31.84 2.53 -20.88
CA LEU A 450 33.15 2.71 -20.27
C LEU A 450 34.05 1.47 -20.46
N LEU A 451 33.48 0.27 -20.37
CA LEU A 451 34.22 -0.97 -20.59
C LEU A 451 34.59 -1.15 -22.06
N THR A 452 33.68 -0.84 -22.99
CA THR A 452 33.99 -0.84 -24.43
C THR A 452 35.09 0.16 -24.77
N GLU A 453 35.05 1.36 -24.18
CA GLU A 453 36.13 2.33 -24.38
C GLU A 453 37.46 1.85 -23.78
N ALA A 454 37.45 1.30 -22.56
CA ALA A 454 38.65 0.72 -21.95
C ALA A 454 39.24 -0.44 -22.78
N GLU A 455 38.40 -1.27 -23.40
CA GLU A 455 38.85 -2.34 -24.29
C GLU A 455 39.54 -1.78 -25.54
N ILE A 456 38.98 -0.73 -26.15
CA ILE A 456 39.60 -0.02 -27.28
C ILE A 456 40.98 0.50 -26.89
N GLN A 457 41.09 1.13 -25.71
CA GLN A 457 42.35 1.66 -25.22
C GLN A 457 43.39 0.56 -25.01
N ALA A 458 43.01 -0.55 -24.36
CA ALA A 458 43.89 -1.69 -24.13
C ALA A 458 44.45 -2.26 -25.45
N ARG A 459 43.58 -2.44 -26.46
CA ARG A 459 43.98 -2.92 -27.79
C ARG A 459 44.96 -1.99 -28.51
N ILE A 460 44.77 -0.68 -28.40
CA ILE A 460 45.67 0.30 -29.03
C ILE A 460 47.01 0.34 -28.31
N LEU A 461 46.99 0.29 -26.97
CA LEU A 461 48.16 0.25 -26.11
C LEU A 461 48.92 -1.10 -26.18
N GLY A 462 48.33 -2.13 -26.80
CA GLY A 462 48.96 -3.44 -26.98
C GLY A 462 49.00 -4.28 -25.71
N MET A 463 48.08 -4.05 -24.78
CA MET A 463 47.94 -4.78 -23.52
C MET A 463 46.58 -5.46 -23.43
N THR A 464 46.44 -6.40 -22.51
CA THR A 464 45.16 -7.05 -22.23
C THR A 464 44.23 -6.11 -21.46
N MET A 465 42.92 -6.35 -21.55
CA MET A 465 41.92 -5.59 -20.79
C MET A 465 42.15 -5.69 -19.26
N GLN A 466 42.66 -6.82 -18.80
CA GLN A 466 42.98 -7.05 -17.38
C GLN A 466 44.17 -6.20 -16.94
N GLU A 467 45.25 -6.16 -17.72
CA GLU A 467 46.43 -5.32 -17.46
C GLU A 467 46.07 -3.82 -17.48
N HIS A 468 45.22 -3.40 -18.43
CA HIS A 468 44.75 -2.01 -18.51
C HIS A 468 43.96 -1.61 -17.25
N LEU A 469 43.08 -2.48 -16.77
CA LEU A 469 42.21 -2.19 -15.62
C LEU A 469 42.82 -2.52 -14.25
N GLU A 470 44.03 -3.06 -14.18
CA GLU A 470 44.67 -3.49 -12.94
C GLU A 470 44.75 -2.35 -11.91
N ALA A 471 45.10 -1.15 -12.35
CA ALA A 471 45.23 0.04 -11.49
C ALA A 471 43.91 0.53 -10.86
N VAL A 472 42.76 0.10 -11.39
CA VAL A 472 41.43 0.51 -10.90
C VAL A 472 40.58 -0.64 -10.34
N SER A 473 41.02 -1.88 -10.55
CA SER A 473 40.37 -3.08 -10.04
C SER A 473 40.59 -3.19 -8.53
N GLY A 474 39.59 -3.72 -7.80
CA GLY A 474 39.69 -3.95 -6.37
C GLY A 474 40.57 -5.16 -6.03
N PRO A 475 40.90 -5.39 -4.74
CA PRO A 475 41.67 -6.56 -4.31
C PRO A 475 40.95 -7.90 -4.53
N ASP A 476 39.64 -7.87 -4.80
CA ASP A 476 38.86 -9.06 -5.15
C ASP A 476 38.88 -9.30 -6.67
N GLU A 477 39.59 -10.36 -7.05
CA GLU A 477 39.73 -10.84 -8.43
C GLU A 477 38.34 -11.11 -9.05
N GLY A 478 38.00 -10.40 -10.12
CA GLY A 478 36.75 -10.60 -10.88
C GLY A 478 35.60 -9.62 -10.60
N THR A 479 35.76 -8.65 -9.69
CA THR A 479 34.74 -7.60 -9.50
C THR A 479 35.04 -6.39 -10.40
N PRO A 480 34.09 -5.92 -11.24
CA PRO A 480 34.32 -4.77 -12.11
C PRO A 480 34.62 -3.50 -11.30
N PRO A 481 35.54 -2.63 -11.78
CA PRO A 481 35.97 -1.46 -11.05
C PRO A 481 34.81 -0.48 -10.81
N PRO A 482 34.81 0.26 -9.68
CA PRO A 482 33.79 1.27 -9.41
C PRO A 482 33.71 2.29 -10.56
N MET A 483 32.50 2.62 -11.03
CA MET A 483 32.28 3.47 -12.22
C MET A 483 33.06 4.79 -12.19
N THR A 484 33.19 5.42 -11.02
CA THR A 484 33.94 6.67 -10.87
C THR A 484 35.44 6.49 -11.15
N LYS A 485 36.02 5.37 -10.70
CA LYS A 485 37.43 5.04 -10.95
C LYS A 485 37.65 4.68 -12.41
N LEU A 486 36.76 3.85 -12.98
CA LEU A 486 36.82 3.45 -14.39
C LEU A 486 36.70 4.65 -15.32
N ARG A 487 35.74 5.55 -15.08
CA ARG A 487 35.58 6.78 -15.87
C ARG A 487 36.81 7.67 -15.83
N LYS A 488 37.39 7.87 -14.64
CA LYS A 488 38.62 8.66 -14.49
C LYS A 488 39.78 8.01 -15.24
N HIS A 489 39.96 6.71 -15.06
CA HIS A 489 41.04 5.96 -15.70
C HIS A 489 40.96 5.98 -17.22
N VAL A 490 39.77 5.78 -17.80
CA VAL A 490 39.56 5.89 -19.25
C VAL A 490 39.91 7.29 -19.75
N ILE A 491 39.53 8.35 -19.04
CA ILE A 491 39.86 9.73 -19.42
C ILE A 491 41.37 9.98 -19.36
N ASP A 492 42.04 9.52 -18.31
CA ASP A 492 43.48 9.73 -18.08
C ASP A 492 44.34 9.03 -19.15
N HIS A 493 43.87 7.93 -19.74
CA HIS A 493 44.60 7.19 -20.78
C HIS A 493 44.35 7.67 -22.22
N ARG A 494 43.37 8.56 -22.45
CA ARG A 494 43.08 9.10 -23.79
C ARG A 494 44.30 9.74 -24.47
N PRO A 495 45.10 10.59 -23.81
CA PRO A 495 46.25 11.23 -24.46
C PRO A 495 47.28 10.23 -24.99
N ALA A 496 47.54 9.15 -24.26
CA ALA A 496 48.49 8.11 -24.68
C ALA A 496 47.99 7.36 -25.91
N VAL A 497 46.70 7.02 -25.94
CA VAL A 497 46.06 6.37 -27.08
C VAL A 497 46.04 7.27 -28.32
N ILE A 498 45.75 8.57 -28.13
CA ILE A 498 45.81 9.57 -29.21
C ILE A 498 47.22 9.67 -29.79
N GLY A 499 48.26 9.72 -28.94
CA GLY A 499 49.65 9.78 -29.40
C GLY A 499 50.03 8.56 -30.26
N LEU A 500 49.67 7.35 -29.81
CA LEU A 500 49.93 6.12 -30.56
C LEU A 500 49.17 6.06 -31.90
N LEU A 501 47.93 6.56 -31.95
CA LEU A 501 47.17 6.63 -33.20
C LEU A 501 47.85 7.60 -34.20
N GLU A 502 48.36 8.73 -33.72
CA GLU A 502 49.09 9.68 -34.57
C GLU A 502 50.42 9.12 -35.08
N GLU A 503 51.16 8.38 -34.24
CA GLU A 503 52.38 7.67 -34.63
C GLU A 503 52.12 6.58 -35.68
N ARG A 504 50.97 5.91 -35.61
CA ARG A 504 50.53 4.91 -36.58
C ARG A 504 49.94 5.51 -37.87
N GLY A 505 49.82 6.84 -37.95
CA GLY A 505 49.28 7.54 -39.11
C GLY A 505 47.76 7.69 -39.13
N GLU A 506 47.05 7.25 -38.09
CA GLU A 506 45.59 7.26 -37.95
C GLU A 506 45.07 8.62 -37.46
N ARG A 507 45.46 9.69 -38.15
CA ARG A 507 45.22 11.09 -37.71
C ARG A 507 43.75 11.47 -37.65
N GLU A 508 42.91 10.91 -38.51
CA GLU A 508 41.47 11.18 -38.51
C GLU A 508 40.78 10.60 -37.28
N ILE A 509 41.14 9.37 -36.90
CA ILE A 509 40.63 8.68 -35.72
C ILE A 509 41.12 9.38 -34.45
N ALA A 510 42.41 9.76 -34.41
CA ALA A 510 42.99 10.52 -33.30
C ALA A 510 42.26 11.87 -33.08
N ASN A 511 41.97 12.61 -34.15
CA ASN A 511 41.23 13.87 -34.08
C ASN A 511 39.78 13.66 -33.62
N ALA A 512 39.09 12.65 -34.15
CA ALA A 512 37.72 12.33 -33.74
C ALA A 512 37.64 11.92 -32.27
N TYR A 513 38.61 11.12 -31.79
CA TYR A 513 38.68 10.69 -30.40
C TYR A 513 39.00 11.84 -29.45
N ARG A 514 39.86 12.79 -29.87
CA ARG A 514 40.15 14.03 -29.14
C ARG A 514 38.89 14.90 -28.98
N LEU A 515 38.08 15.03 -30.04
CA LEU A 515 36.87 15.85 -30.04
C LEU A 515 35.70 15.24 -29.23
N ALA A 516 35.67 13.92 -29.05
CA ALA A 516 34.57 13.24 -28.37
C ALA A 516 34.39 13.71 -26.90
N GLY A 517 35.45 14.12 -26.20
CA GLY A 517 35.42 14.83 -24.91
C GLY A 517 34.89 14.06 -23.69
N LYS A 518 33.93 13.14 -23.86
CA LYS A 518 33.32 12.28 -22.84
C LYS A 518 33.14 10.85 -23.36
N PRO A 519 33.07 9.83 -22.49
CA PRO A 519 32.76 8.46 -22.89
C PRO A 519 31.33 8.33 -23.42
N GLU A 520 31.17 7.96 -24.70
CA GLU A 520 29.87 7.82 -25.37
C GLU A 520 29.87 6.64 -26.34
N LEU A 521 28.69 6.08 -26.64
CA LEU A 521 28.49 4.98 -27.61
C LEU A 521 29.05 5.30 -29.01
N LYS A 522 29.19 6.59 -29.36
CA LYS A 522 29.76 7.03 -30.63
C LYS A 522 31.25 6.68 -30.75
N ILE A 523 31.96 6.46 -29.65
CA ILE A 523 33.39 6.11 -29.66
C ILE A 523 33.61 4.74 -30.30
N ALA A 524 32.79 3.74 -29.98
CA ALA A 524 32.88 2.43 -30.63
C ALA A 524 32.76 2.53 -32.16
N ARG A 525 31.91 3.44 -32.66
CA ARG A 525 31.75 3.69 -34.10
C ARG A 525 32.95 4.37 -34.75
N ILE A 526 33.65 5.24 -34.02
CA ILE A 526 34.89 5.89 -34.49
C ILE A 526 35.98 4.84 -34.73
N PHE A 527 36.05 3.80 -33.88
CA PHE A 527 37.06 2.74 -33.94
C PHE A 527 36.63 1.51 -34.75
N ALA A 528 35.41 1.46 -35.26
CA ALA A 528 34.88 0.33 -36.04
C ALA A 528 35.65 0.09 -37.36
N THR A 529 36.34 1.10 -37.87
CA THR A 529 37.23 0.98 -39.05
C THR A 529 38.51 0.21 -38.76
N LEU A 530 38.96 0.21 -37.50
CA LEU A 530 40.15 -0.52 -37.03
C LEU A 530 39.79 -1.90 -36.46
N TYR A 531 38.60 -2.02 -35.86
CA TYR A 531 38.13 -3.23 -35.20
C TYR A 531 36.67 -3.52 -35.57
N THR A 532 36.47 -4.42 -36.53
CA THR A 532 35.15 -4.76 -37.08
C THR A 532 34.23 -5.47 -36.08
N ASP A 533 34.78 -6.07 -35.04
CA ASP A 533 34.06 -6.76 -33.95
C ASP A 533 33.42 -5.81 -32.94
N LEU A 534 33.80 -4.52 -32.93
CA LEU A 534 33.22 -3.51 -32.03
C LEU A 534 31.90 -2.90 -32.54
N ALA A 535 31.52 -3.16 -33.80
CA ALA A 535 30.34 -2.56 -34.44
C ALA A 535 28.99 -3.17 -34.01
N THR A 536 28.99 -4.30 -33.31
CA THR A 536 27.80 -5.07 -32.90
C THR A 536 27.28 -4.72 -31.50
N VAL A 537 27.98 -3.87 -30.74
CA VAL A 537 27.58 -3.42 -29.40
C VAL A 537 26.81 -2.10 -29.51
N GLY A 538 25.54 -2.18 -29.94
CA GLY A 538 24.63 -1.04 -30.12
C GLY A 538 23.35 -1.17 -29.33
#